data_AF-A0A6B3GUL5-F1
#
_entry.id   AF-A0A6B3GUL5-F1
#
_cell.length_a   1.000
_cell.length_b   1.000
_cell.length_c   1.000
_cell.angle_alpha   90.00
_cell.angle_beta   90.00
_cell.angle_gamma   90.00
#
_symmetry.space_group_name_H-M   'P 1'
#
loop_
_entity.id
_entity.type
_entity.pdbx_description
1 polymer ?
#
loop_
_entity_poly.entity_id
_entity_poly.type
_entity_poly.pdbx_seq_one_letter_code
_entity_poly.pdbx_strand_id
1 'polypeptide(L)'
;RAEYGIAAHWKYKQEAVAGASKVRTDVPKNTGRGQDTVNDMAWLRQLLDWQKETEDPGEFLESLRFDLSRNEVFVFTPKGDVIALPAGATPVDFAYAVHTEVGHRTIGARVNGRLVPLESTLDNGDLVEVFTSKAAGAGPSRDWLGFVKSPRARNKIRAWFSKERRDEAIEQGKDAI
;
A
#
# COMPACT_ATOMS: atom_id res chain seq x y z
N ARG A 1 17.86 -14.02 33.82
CA ARG A 1 17.25 -12.87 33.10
C ARG A 1 17.42 -13.18 31.61
N ALA A 2 16.36 -13.67 30.97
CA ALA A 2 16.43 -14.34 29.68
C ALA A 2 16.08 -13.38 28.54
N GLU A 3 17.09 -12.96 27.79
CA GLU A 3 16.95 -12.35 26.47
C GLU A 3 16.93 -13.46 25.42
N TYR A 4 15.79 -14.14 25.26
CA TYR A 4 15.52 -15.01 24.12
C TYR A 4 14.02 -15.03 23.84
N GLY A 5 13.46 -13.87 23.50
CA GLY A 5 12.14 -13.78 22.87
C GLY A 5 12.29 -13.95 21.36
N ILE A 6 11.42 -14.76 20.76
CA ILE A 6 11.20 -14.94 19.31
C ILE A 6 12.11 -15.98 18.61
N ALA A 7 13.40 -16.11 18.94
CA ALA A 7 14.29 -17.06 18.24
C ALA A 7 14.00 -18.56 18.51
N ALA A 8 13.34 -18.90 19.63
CA ALA A 8 13.07 -20.29 20.00
C ALA A 8 11.98 -20.96 19.13
N HIS A 9 11.09 -20.18 18.51
CA HIS A 9 9.93 -20.75 17.80
C HIS A 9 10.23 -21.16 16.35
N TRP A 10 11.39 -20.78 15.81
CA TRP A 10 11.78 -21.06 14.42
C TRP A 10 12.37 -22.48 14.23
N LYS A 11 13.04 -23.03 15.26
CA LYS A 11 13.79 -24.28 15.10
C LYS A 11 12.91 -25.54 15.08
N TYR A 12 11.70 -25.51 15.66
CA TYR A 12 10.81 -26.67 15.71
C TYR A 12 9.96 -26.87 14.43
N LYS A 13 9.90 -25.87 13.54
CA LYS A 13 9.03 -25.93 12.34
C LYS A 13 9.78 -26.23 11.03
N GLN A 14 11.12 -26.24 11.03
CA GLN A 14 11.90 -26.67 9.86
C GLN A 14 11.83 -28.19 9.65
N GLU A 15 11.71 -28.98 10.72
CA GLU A 15 11.65 -30.44 10.59
C GLU A 15 10.31 -30.95 10.03
N ALA A 16 9.24 -30.15 10.09
CA ALA A 16 7.92 -30.52 9.55
C ALA A 16 7.75 -30.26 8.04
N VAL A 17 8.68 -29.55 7.39
CA VAL A 17 8.57 -29.18 5.96
C VAL A 17 9.61 -29.89 5.08
N ALA A 18 10.65 -30.48 5.67
CA ALA A 18 11.62 -31.30 4.96
C ALA A 18 11.14 -32.75 4.78
N GLY A 19 10.01 -32.95 4.09
CA GLY A 19 9.53 -34.32 3.88
C GLY A 19 8.15 -34.48 3.27
N ALA A 20 7.81 -33.82 2.15
CA ALA A 20 6.79 -34.33 1.22
C ALA A 20 6.82 -33.57 -0.10
N SER A 21 7.58 -34.11 -1.04
CA SER A 21 7.31 -33.95 -2.47
C SER A 21 5.92 -34.54 -2.77
N LYS A 22 4.92 -33.70 -3.08
CA LYS A 22 3.78 -33.99 -3.98
C LYS A 22 2.78 -32.83 -3.95
N VAL A 23 2.52 -32.30 -5.15
CA VAL A 23 1.38 -31.47 -5.51
C VAL A 23 0.08 -32.07 -4.92
N ARG A 24 -0.63 -31.28 -4.11
CA ARG A 24 -2.06 -31.52 -3.78
C ARG A 24 -2.81 -30.19 -3.72
N THR A 25 -3.80 -30.08 -4.59
CA THR A 25 -4.79 -29.00 -4.70
C THR A 25 -5.97 -29.26 -3.78
N ASP A 26 -5.77 -29.20 -2.47
CA ASP A 26 -6.87 -29.51 -1.54
C ASP A 26 -7.00 -28.38 -0.50
N VAL A 27 -8.12 -27.64 -0.57
CA VAL A 27 -8.54 -26.65 0.43
C VAL A 27 -8.89 -27.39 1.74
N PRO A 28 -8.27 -27.11 2.89
CA PRO A 28 -8.70 -27.70 4.16
C PRO A 28 -9.89 -26.92 4.71
N LYS A 29 -11.02 -27.62 4.88
CA LYS A 29 -12.21 -27.14 5.56
C LYS A 29 -12.09 -27.43 7.06
N ASN A 30 -12.07 -26.35 7.86
CA ASN A 30 -12.51 -26.23 9.24
C ASN A 30 -11.70 -26.91 10.37
N THR A 31 -11.34 -26.16 11.41
CA THR A 31 -11.82 -26.35 12.81
C THR A 31 -11.19 -25.29 13.73
N GLY A 32 -11.96 -24.84 14.72
CA GLY A 32 -11.80 -23.57 15.44
C GLY A 32 -10.44 -23.30 16.10
N ARG A 33 -10.17 -21.98 16.24
CA ARG A 33 -8.96 -21.28 16.72
C ARG A 33 -7.90 -21.02 15.63
N GLY A 34 -8.07 -19.94 14.89
CA GLY A 34 -7.04 -19.50 13.95
C GLY A 34 -7.42 -18.30 13.08
N GLN A 35 -8.07 -17.27 13.63
CA GLN A 35 -8.29 -16.05 12.85
C GLN A 35 -7.00 -15.21 12.73
N ASP A 36 -6.10 -15.31 13.72
CA ASP A 36 -4.83 -14.58 13.72
C ASP A 36 -3.77 -15.20 12.77
N THR A 37 -3.79 -16.52 12.56
CA THR A 37 -2.78 -17.21 11.75
C THR A 37 -2.98 -17.08 10.25
N VAL A 38 -4.20 -16.82 9.80
CA VAL A 38 -4.51 -16.59 8.37
C VAL A 38 -4.07 -15.20 7.94
N ASN A 39 -4.22 -14.20 8.82
CA ASN A 39 -3.71 -12.86 8.59
C ASN A 39 -2.17 -12.87 8.57
N ASP A 40 -1.55 -13.66 9.46
CA ASP A 40 -0.10 -13.87 9.51
C ASP A 40 0.50 -14.60 8.28
N MET A 41 -0.32 -15.11 7.36
CA MET A 41 0.14 -15.75 6.11
C MET A 41 -0.18 -14.91 4.87
N ALA A 42 -1.16 -14.01 4.96
CA ALA A 42 -1.51 -13.08 3.87
C ALA A 42 -0.42 -12.02 3.68
N TRP A 43 0.13 -11.46 4.77
CA TRP A 43 1.22 -10.48 4.68
C TRP A 43 2.50 -11.08 4.06
N LEU A 44 2.79 -12.36 4.30
CA LEU A 44 3.95 -13.05 3.70
C LEU A 44 3.84 -13.18 2.17
N ARG A 45 2.62 -13.37 1.63
CA ARG A 45 2.40 -13.40 0.18
C ARG A 45 2.53 -12.00 -0.43
N GLN A 46 1.98 -10.99 0.24
CA GLN A 46 2.11 -9.59 -0.16
C GLN A 46 3.57 -9.12 -0.14
N LEU A 47 4.36 -9.61 0.83
CA LEU A 47 5.79 -9.34 0.98
C LEU A 47 6.63 -10.00 -0.15
N LEU A 48 6.26 -11.21 -0.59
CA LEU A 48 6.89 -11.88 -1.73
C LEU A 48 6.56 -11.22 -3.08
N ASP A 49 5.34 -10.70 -3.24
CA ASP A 49 4.94 -9.95 -4.44
C ASP A 49 5.66 -8.59 -4.51
N TRP A 50 5.89 -7.92 -3.37
CA TRP A 50 6.57 -6.62 -3.31
C TRP A 50 8.10 -6.68 -3.47
N GLN A 51 8.75 -7.78 -3.07
CA GLN A 51 10.17 -8.00 -3.36
C GLN A 51 10.45 -7.94 -4.88
N LYS A 52 9.48 -8.32 -5.71
CA LYS A 52 9.61 -8.28 -7.17
C LYS A 52 9.46 -6.88 -7.77
N GLU A 53 8.86 -5.92 -7.04
CA GLU A 53 8.54 -4.58 -7.54
C GLU A 53 9.47 -3.46 -7.03
N THR A 54 10.39 -3.75 -6.10
CA THR A 54 11.23 -2.72 -5.44
C THR A 54 12.72 -2.92 -5.76
N GLU A 55 13.36 -1.93 -6.39
CA GLU A 55 14.80 -1.95 -6.73
C GLU A 55 15.71 -1.51 -5.57
N ASP A 56 15.17 -0.81 -4.54
CA ASP A 56 15.94 -0.26 -3.41
C ASP A 56 15.60 -0.95 -2.05
N PRO A 57 16.56 -1.67 -1.42
CA PRO A 57 16.41 -2.29 -0.10
C PRO A 57 16.08 -1.31 1.06
N GLY A 58 16.43 -0.03 0.93
CA GLY A 58 16.16 0.98 1.97
C GLY A 58 14.67 1.31 2.11
N GLU A 59 13.98 1.50 0.98
CA GLU A 59 12.52 1.73 0.93
C GLU A 59 11.74 0.48 1.41
N PHE A 60 12.28 -0.71 1.14
CA PHE A 60 11.73 -1.97 1.64
C PHE A 60 11.76 -2.05 3.17
N LEU A 61 12.87 -1.73 3.83
CA LEU A 61 12.96 -1.79 5.29
C LEU A 61 12.08 -0.73 5.99
N GLU A 62 11.91 0.45 5.37
CA GLU A 62 11.02 1.49 5.89
C GLU A 62 9.55 1.06 5.78
N SER A 63 9.14 0.50 4.64
CA SER A 63 7.78 -0.03 4.47
C SER A 63 7.47 -1.19 5.42
N LEU A 64 8.41 -2.12 5.62
CA LEU A 64 8.26 -3.21 6.59
C LEU A 64 8.13 -2.71 8.04
N ARG A 65 8.93 -1.71 8.41
CA ARG A 65 8.86 -1.10 9.75
C ARG A 65 7.49 -0.48 10.00
N PHE A 66 6.92 0.15 8.98
CA PHE A 66 5.62 0.79 9.04
C PHE A 66 4.48 -0.23 9.15
N ASP A 67 4.57 -1.34 8.40
CA ASP A 67 3.59 -2.44 8.42
C ASP A 67 3.58 -3.18 9.78
N LEU A 68 4.74 -3.28 10.44
CA LEU A 68 4.87 -3.88 11.78
C LEU A 68 4.34 -2.97 12.92
N SER A 69 4.25 -1.66 12.70
CA SER A 69 3.62 -0.72 13.64
C SER A 69 2.11 -0.67 13.39
N ARG A 70 1.39 -1.65 13.96
CA ARG A 70 -0.07 -1.86 13.81
C ARG A 70 -0.94 -0.69 14.26
N ASN A 71 -0.99 0.39 13.50
CA ASN A 71 -1.98 1.43 13.65
C ASN A 71 -2.57 1.74 12.27
N GLU A 72 -3.74 1.17 12.02
CA GLU A 72 -4.50 1.31 10.78
C GLU A 72 -5.79 2.10 11.04
N VAL A 73 -6.25 2.80 10.01
CA VAL A 73 -7.58 3.38 9.95
C VAL A 73 -8.39 2.69 8.86
N PHE A 74 -9.64 2.40 9.15
CA PHE A 74 -10.59 1.73 8.25
C PHE A 74 -11.59 2.75 7.74
N VAL A 75 -11.60 2.97 6.44
CA VAL A 75 -12.46 3.94 5.77
C VAL A 75 -13.36 3.27 4.74
N PHE A 76 -14.49 3.90 4.45
CA PHE A 76 -15.50 3.38 3.53
C PHE A 76 -15.43 4.07 2.17
N THR A 77 -15.57 3.29 1.11
CA THR A 77 -15.91 3.81 -0.21
C THR A 77 -17.40 4.19 -0.26
N PRO A 78 -17.83 5.01 -1.24
CA PRO A 78 -19.26 5.34 -1.40
C PRO A 78 -20.12 4.12 -1.75
N LYS A 79 -19.50 3.02 -2.19
CA LYS A 79 -20.15 1.74 -2.49
C LYS A 79 -20.27 0.83 -1.27
N GLY A 80 -19.69 1.21 -0.14
CA GLY A 80 -19.72 0.44 1.11
C GLY A 80 -18.54 -0.52 1.29
N ASP A 81 -17.54 -0.51 0.41
CA ASP A 81 -16.32 -1.31 0.60
C ASP A 81 -15.44 -0.69 1.69
N VAL A 82 -14.78 -1.53 2.48
CA VAL A 82 -13.85 -1.10 3.54
C VAL A 82 -12.42 -1.15 3.01
N ILE A 83 -11.66 -0.07 3.20
CA ILE A 83 -10.24 0.03 2.86
C ILE A 83 -9.46 0.31 4.14
N ALA A 84 -8.46 -0.54 4.42
CA ALA A 84 -7.49 -0.32 5.47
C ALA A 84 -6.36 0.58 4.95
N LEU A 85 -6.04 1.61 5.70
CA LEU A 85 -4.97 2.57 5.43
C LEU A 85 -4.13 2.74 6.69
N PRO A 86 -2.88 3.19 6.59
CA PRO A 86 -2.13 3.50 7.79
C PRO A 86 -2.70 4.68 8.58
N ALA A 87 -2.46 4.72 9.88
CA ALA A 87 -2.86 5.84 10.72
C ALA A 87 -2.32 7.18 10.21
N GLY A 88 -3.18 8.20 10.20
CA GLY A 88 -2.88 9.51 9.65
C GLY A 88 -2.89 9.58 8.12
N ALA A 89 -3.33 8.52 7.44
CA ALA A 89 -3.55 8.54 6.00
C ALA A 89 -4.48 9.68 5.57
N THR A 90 -4.30 10.11 4.33
CA THR A 90 -5.02 11.24 3.74
C THR A 90 -5.95 10.78 2.62
N PRO A 91 -6.88 11.63 2.13
CA PRO A 91 -7.69 11.32 0.95
C PRO A 91 -6.86 10.92 -0.28
N VAL A 92 -5.64 11.45 -0.43
CA VAL A 92 -4.73 11.04 -1.51
C VAL A 92 -4.26 9.59 -1.32
N ASP A 93 -3.91 9.20 -0.09
CA ASP A 93 -3.56 7.81 0.22
C ASP A 93 -4.72 6.85 -0.11
N PHE A 94 -5.94 7.23 0.26
CA PHE A 94 -7.15 6.50 -0.11
C PHE A 94 -7.32 6.37 -1.63
N ALA A 95 -7.13 7.45 -2.38
CA ALA A 95 -7.23 7.44 -3.84
C ALA A 95 -6.26 6.43 -4.48
N TYR A 96 -5.00 6.38 -4.01
CA TYR A 96 -3.98 5.42 -4.48
C TYR A 96 -4.22 3.98 -4.01
N ALA A 97 -4.91 3.80 -2.88
CA ALA A 97 -5.36 2.48 -2.42
C ALA A 97 -6.49 1.95 -3.30
N VAL A 98 -7.42 2.81 -3.72
CA VAL A 98 -8.49 2.45 -4.68
C VAL A 98 -7.88 2.09 -6.05
N HIS A 99 -7.10 3.00 -6.64
CA HIS A 99 -6.43 2.75 -7.92
C HIS A 99 -5.37 3.82 -8.22
N THR A 100 -4.26 3.44 -8.85
CA THR A 100 -3.18 4.38 -9.23
C THR A 100 -3.71 5.55 -10.08
N GLU A 101 -4.55 5.27 -11.07
CA GLU A 101 -5.15 6.30 -11.95
C GLU A 101 -6.08 7.26 -11.20
N VAL A 102 -6.79 6.77 -10.17
CA VAL A 102 -7.63 7.62 -9.33
C VAL A 102 -6.74 8.57 -8.52
N GLY A 103 -5.66 8.04 -7.93
CA GLY A 103 -4.63 8.85 -7.27
C GLY A 103 -4.04 9.91 -8.20
N HIS A 104 -3.59 9.54 -9.40
CA HIS A 104 -2.95 10.45 -10.36
C HIS A 104 -3.88 11.58 -10.80
N ARG A 105 -5.17 11.30 -10.95
CA ARG A 105 -6.16 12.28 -11.41
C ARG A 105 -6.87 13.00 -10.28
N THR A 106 -6.49 12.79 -9.02
CA THR A 106 -7.16 13.39 -7.86
C THR A 106 -7.05 14.91 -7.89
N ILE A 107 -8.19 15.60 -7.75
CA ILE A 107 -8.25 17.08 -7.67
C ILE A 107 -8.90 17.58 -6.38
N GLY A 108 -9.56 16.70 -5.63
CA GLY A 108 -10.21 17.06 -4.38
C GLY A 108 -10.84 15.83 -3.73
N ALA A 109 -11.30 16.01 -2.50
CA ALA A 109 -11.98 14.97 -1.76
C ALA A 109 -13.13 15.50 -0.92
N ARG A 110 -14.06 14.61 -0.60
CA ARG A 110 -15.15 14.82 0.33
C ARG A 110 -15.14 13.69 1.35
N VAL A 111 -15.23 14.04 2.63
CA VAL A 111 -15.31 13.08 3.73
C VAL A 111 -16.62 13.31 4.46
N ASN A 112 -17.42 12.25 4.64
CA ASN A 112 -18.73 12.31 5.30
C ASN A 112 -19.65 13.42 4.74
N GLY A 113 -19.67 13.58 3.41
CA GLY A 113 -20.51 14.58 2.75
C GLY A 113 -19.89 15.99 2.67
N ARG A 114 -18.74 16.27 3.30
CA ARG A 114 -18.12 17.61 3.35
C ARG A 114 -16.80 17.70 2.61
N LEU A 115 -16.58 18.78 1.86
CA LEU A 115 -15.31 19.01 1.18
C LEU A 115 -14.19 19.21 2.21
N VAL A 116 -13.06 18.53 2.00
CA VAL A 116 -11.90 18.60 2.89
C VAL A 116 -10.62 18.88 2.10
N PRO A 117 -9.62 19.55 2.71
CA PRO A 117 -8.27 19.61 2.16
C PRO A 117 -7.68 18.22 1.94
N LEU A 118 -6.91 18.04 0.85
CA LEU A 118 -6.27 16.76 0.51
C LEU A 118 -5.25 16.27 1.54
N GLU A 119 -4.73 17.17 2.38
CA GLU A 119 -3.78 16.87 3.47
C GLU A 119 -4.48 16.46 4.78
N SER A 120 -5.81 16.53 4.84
CA SER A 120 -6.58 16.16 6.04
C SER A 120 -6.38 14.68 6.37
N THR A 121 -6.28 14.36 7.65
CA THR A 121 -6.20 12.97 8.10
C THR A 121 -7.57 12.31 8.07
N LEU A 122 -7.58 11.01 7.77
CA LEU A 122 -8.76 10.16 7.80
C LEU A 122 -8.85 9.40 9.13
N ASP A 123 -10.07 9.26 9.64
CA ASP A 123 -10.38 8.54 10.86
C ASP A 123 -11.18 7.26 10.58
N ASN A 124 -11.26 6.39 11.59
CA ASN A 124 -12.05 5.16 11.49
C ASN A 124 -13.53 5.47 11.23
N GLY A 125 -14.07 4.84 10.19
CA GLY A 125 -15.47 4.95 9.81
C GLY A 125 -15.79 6.06 8.82
N ASP A 126 -14.80 6.84 8.38
CA ASP A 126 -15.01 7.89 7.41
C ASP A 126 -15.46 7.34 6.05
N LEU A 127 -16.51 7.95 5.47
CA LEU A 127 -16.90 7.72 4.08
C LEU A 127 -16.18 8.71 3.19
N VAL A 128 -15.31 8.20 2.32
CA VAL A 128 -14.40 9.01 1.51
C VAL A 128 -14.81 8.97 0.04
N GLU A 129 -15.02 10.15 -0.53
CA GLU A 129 -15.28 10.39 -1.94
C GLU A 129 -14.12 11.18 -2.54
N VAL A 130 -13.57 10.70 -3.66
CA VAL A 130 -12.47 11.38 -4.38
C VAL A 130 -12.98 11.92 -5.70
N PHE A 131 -12.66 13.18 -6.00
CA PHE A 131 -12.94 13.81 -7.29
C PHE A 131 -11.73 13.66 -8.21
N THR A 132 -11.97 13.19 -9.43
CA THR A 132 -10.92 13.03 -10.44
C THR A 132 -11.14 13.98 -11.62
N SER A 133 -10.03 14.48 -12.18
CA SER A 133 -10.05 15.28 -13.42
C SER A 133 -9.92 14.40 -14.66
N LYS A 134 -10.55 14.84 -15.75
CA LYS A 134 -10.42 14.24 -17.09
C LYS A 134 -9.47 15.01 -18.02
N ALA A 135 -8.86 16.09 -17.52
CA ALA A 135 -7.95 16.91 -18.33
C ALA A 135 -6.70 16.10 -18.74
N ALA A 136 -6.21 16.32 -19.96
CA ALA A 136 -5.07 15.58 -20.51
C ALA A 136 -3.77 15.79 -19.72
N GLY A 137 -3.60 16.94 -19.07
CA GLY A 137 -2.47 17.25 -18.18
C GLY A 137 -2.76 17.01 -16.69
N ALA A 138 -3.82 16.27 -16.34
CA ALA A 138 -4.08 15.95 -14.94
C ALA A 138 -3.04 14.95 -14.42
N GLY A 139 -2.38 15.31 -13.33
CA GLY A 139 -1.37 14.49 -12.68
C GLY A 139 -1.23 14.86 -11.20
N PRO A 140 -0.46 14.06 -10.44
CA PRO A 140 -0.20 14.33 -9.04
C PRO A 140 0.58 15.63 -8.86
N SER A 141 0.47 16.28 -7.69
CA SER A 141 1.37 17.36 -7.28
C SER A 141 2.57 16.81 -6.52
N ARG A 142 3.74 17.47 -6.66
CA ARG A 142 4.94 17.15 -5.87
C ARG A 142 4.73 17.40 -4.38
N ASP A 143 3.91 18.38 -4.03
CA ASP A 143 3.64 18.76 -2.64
C ASP A 143 2.97 17.62 -1.84
N TRP A 144 2.29 16.70 -2.55
CA TRP A 144 1.65 15.54 -1.92
C TRP A 144 2.66 14.65 -1.20
N LEU A 145 3.91 14.58 -1.66
CA LEU A 145 4.97 13.84 -0.99
C LEU A 145 5.24 14.33 0.45
N GLY A 146 4.86 15.56 0.78
CA GLY A 146 4.99 16.13 2.12
C GLY A 146 3.96 15.60 3.12
N PHE A 147 2.78 15.18 2.66
CA PHE A 147 1.69 14.78 3.57
C PHE A 147 1.20 13.33 3.41
N VAL A 148 1.39 12.68 2.25
CA VAL A 148 1.00 11.28 2.06
C VAL A 148 1.73 10.34 3.01
N LYS A 149 0.98 9.44 3.64
CA LYS A 149 1.52 8.51 4.64
C LYS A 149 1.78 7.12 4.08
N SER A 150 1.01 6.70 3.08
CA SER A 150 1.16 5.35 2.54
C SER A 150 2.43 5.24 1.68
N PRO A 151 3.25 4.19 1.88
CA PRO A 151 4.40 3.91 1.01
C PRO A 151 3.97 3.75 -0.45
N ARG A 152 2.82 3.12 -0.67
CA ARG A 152 2.23 2.93 -2.01
C ARG A 152 2.00 4.25 -2.74
N ALA A 153 1.31 5.23 -2.12
CA ALA A 153 1.07 6.53 -2.76
C ALA A 153 2.40 7.24 -3.04
N ARG A 154 3.30 7.29 -2.04
CA ARG A 154 4.61 7.92 -2.18
C ARG A 154 5.41 7.35 -3.35
N ASN A 155 5.47 6.03 -3.47
CA ASN A 155 6.22 5.35 -4.53
C ASN A 155 5.59 5.59 -5.91
N LYS A 156 4.27 5.55 -6.04
CA LYS A 156 3.59 5.83 -7.32
C LYS A 156 3.74 7.29 -7.75
N ILE A 157 3.67 8.25 -6.82
CA ILE A 157 3.93 9.67 -7.11
C ILE A 157 5.37 9.88 -7.58
N ARG A 158 6.35 9.31 -6.89
CA ARG A 158 7.77 9.38 -7.29
C ARG A 158 7.99 8.78 -8.68
N ALA A 159 7.45 7.59 -8.92
CA ALA A 159 7.57 6.90 -10.20
C ALA A 159 6.96 7.72 -11.35
N TRP A 160 5.82 8.38 -11.12
CA TRP A 160 5.20 9.27 -12.11
C TRP A 160 6.16 10.35 -12.59
N PHE A 161 6.76 11.11 -11.66
CA PHE A 161 7.69 12.20 -11.99
C PHE A 161 9.06 11.73 -12.50
N SER A 162 9.46 10.49 -12.21
CA SER A 162 10.66 9.90 -12.80
C SER A 162 10.42 9.49 -14.25
N LYS A 163 9.22 8.98 -14.56
CA LYS A 163 8.83 8.65 -15.93
C LYS A 163 8.66 9.91 -16.79
N GLU A 164 7.93 10.90 -16.30
CA GLU A 164 7.67 12.16 -17.01
C GLU A 164 8.98 12.86 -17.43
N ARG A 165 9.94 13.01 -16.51
CA ARG A 165 11.27 13.56 -16.82
C ARG A 165 12.04 12.75 -17.87
N ARG A 166 11.90 11.43 -17.86
CA ARG A 166 12.57 10.56 -18.83
C ARG A 166 11.96 10.74 -20.21
N ASP A 167 10.64 10.81 -20.30
CA ASP A 167 9.92 11.00 -21.56
C ASP A 167 10.25 12.38 -22.16
N GLU A 168 10.26 13.45 -21.36
CA GLU A 168 10.68 14.80 -21.77
C GLU A 168 12.14 14.83 -22.29
N ALA A 169 13.07 14.18 -21.58
CA ALA A 169 14.47 14.14 -21.99
C ALA A 169 14.68 13.39 -23.32
N ILE A 170 13.87 12.37 -23.58
CA ILE A 170 13.91 11.62 -24.85
C ILE A 170 13.37 12.47 -25.99
N GLU A 171 12.28 13.22 -25.79
CA GLU A 171 11.75 14.13 -26.81
C GLU A 171 12.75 15.23 -27.16
N GLN A 172 13.33 15.91 -26.16
CA GLN A 172 14.35 16.93 -26.38
C GLN A 172 15.59 16.40 -27.11
N GLY A 173 16.01 15.17 -26.80
CA GLY A 173 17.13 14.52 -27.48
C GLY A 173 16.86 14.16 -28.94
N LYS A 174 15.60 13.91 -29.31
CA LYS A 174 15.21 13.66 -30.70
C LYS A 174 15.14 14.96 -31.52
N ASP A 175 14.67 16.04 -30.91
CA ASP A 175 14.58 17.35 -31.57
C ASP A 175 15.95 18.02 -31.77
N ALA A 176 16.98 17.57 -31.04
CA ALA A 176 18.34 18.08 -31.13
C ALA A 176 19.22 17.39 -32.21
N ILE A 177 18.66 16.44 -32.98
CA ILE A 177 19.33 15.71 -34.07
C ILE A 177 18.73 16.14 -35.41
#